data_AF-A0A933W5T5-F1
#
_entry.id   AF-A0A933W5T5-F1
#
_cell.length_a   1.000
_cell.length_b   1.000
_cell.length_c   1.000
_cell.angle_alpha   90.00
_cell.angle_beta   90.00
_cell.angle_gamma   90.00
#
_symmetry.space_group_name_H-M   'P 1'
#
loop_
_entity.id
_entity.type
_entity.pdbx_description
1 polymer ?
#
loop_
_entity_poly.entity_id
_entity_poly.type
_entity_poly.pdbx_seq_one_letter_code
_entity_poly.pdbx_strand_id
1 'polypeptide(L)'
;MKDTMKKLTVFVAVGLFGALLAAPQNAGATPFQLGAIDVEGYVDPVNATVVDNGDGTSTFSDLAYRFDVVATNNSRVHFVQIGFETDVFDLSGYSLTSTDPADWMQLPDSAVGDFHNLAFIAGFFGTLLDAGDRFAFTLDDVIVQNAALGDPAFWNEGQIWAQPWVAAGTHFAFDGGSTAPVPEPGTMLLLGSGLLGMALWGRRRAPRA
;
A
#
# COMPACT_ATOMS: atom_id res chain seq x y z
N MET A 1 11.60 -52.35 -44.41
CA MET A 1 10.28 -51.76 -44.10
C MET A 1 10.17 -51.05 -42.75
N LYS A 2 10.98 -51.36 -41.72
CA LYS A 2 10.91 -50.67 -40.42
C LYS A 2 11.60 -49.28 -40.36
N ASP A 3 12.57 -49.01 -41.22
CA ASP A 3 13.30 -47.72 -41.21
C ASP A 3 12.65 -46.59 -42.00
N THR A 4 11.77 -46.91 -42.96
CA THR A 4 11.11 -45.90 -43.79
C THR A 4 9.96 -45.20 -43.05
N MET A 5 9.36 -45.86 -42.05
CA MET A 5 8.27 -45.27 -41.25
C MET A 5 8.76 -44.32 -40.13
N LYS A 6 10.01 -44.44 -39.66
CA LYS A 6 10.55 -43.50 -38.64
C LYS A 6 10.86 -42.12 -39.21
N LYS A 7 11.18 -42.01 -40.50
CA LYS A 7 11.46 -40.72 -41.16
C LYS A 7 10.20 -39.93 -41.50
N LEU A 8 9.05 -40.59 -41.64
CA LEU A 8 7.78 -39.93 -41.97
C LEU A 8 7.16 -39.24 -40.73
N THR A 9 7.37 -39.78 -39.53
CA THR A 9 6.88 -39.15 -38.29
C THR A 9 7.66 -37.88 -37.93
N VAL A 10 8.93 -37.78 -38.30
CA VAL A 10 9.76 -36.60 -38.02
C VAL A 10 9.46 -35.42 -38.96
N PHE A 11 9.07 -35.68 -40.20
CA PHE A 11 8.70 -34.60 -41.13
C PHE A 11 7.31 -33.99 -40.87
N VAL A 12 6.38 -34.73 -40.26
CA VAL A 12 5.08 -34.19 -39.83
C VAL A 12 5.21 -33.36 -38.54
N ALA A 13 6.16 -33.69 -37.65
CA ALA A 13 6.39 -32.92 -36.43
C ALA A 13 7.16 -31.61 -36.65
N VAL A 14 8.02 -31.54 -37.68
CA VAL A 14 8.77 -30.29 -38.00
C VAL A 14 7.95 -29.34 -38.88
N GLY A 15 7.02 -29.85 -39.70
CA GLY A 15 6.08 -29.02 -40.47
C GLY A 15 5.06 -28.26 -39.61
N LEU A 16 4.69 -28.81 -38.44
CA LEU A 16 3.77 -28.14 -37.51
C LEU A 16 4.46 -27.06 -36.65
N PHE A 17 5.78 -27.07 -36.54
CA PHE A 17 6.55 -26.05 -35.81
C PHE A 17 7.03 -24.90 -36.72
N GLY A 18 7.12 -25.11 -38.04
CA GLY A 18 7.54 -24.08 -38.99
C GLY A 18 6.44 -23.12 -39.47
N ALA A 19 5.16 -23.50 -39.31
CA ALA A 19 4.02 -22.67 -39.75
C ALA A 19 3.43 -21.78 -38.63
N LEU A 20 3.96 -21.84 -37.41
CA LEU A 20 3.59 -20.95 -36.31
C LEU A 20 4.44 -19.67 -36.24
N LEU A 21 5.24 -19.39 -37.28
CA LEU A 21 6.24 -18.32 -37.30
C LEU A 21 6.08 -17.31 -38.45
N ALA A 22 4.90 -17.25 -39.07
CA ALA A 22 4.55 -16.16 -39.98
C ALA A 22 3.04 -15.89 -39.97
N ALA A 23 2.46 -15.69 -38.77
CA ALA A 23 1.27 -14.84 -38.73
C ALA A 23 1.74 -13.43 -39.13
N PRO A 24 1.04 -12.72 -40.03
CA PRO A 24 1.29 -11.30 -40.19
C PRO A 24 1.10 -10.67 -38.81
N GLN A 25 2.20 -10.26 -38.19
CA GLN A 25 2.15 -9.38 -37.04
C GLN A 25 1.55 -8.11 -37.59
N ASN A 26 0.25 -7.93 -37.39
CA ASN A 26 -0.39 -6.64 -37.56
C ASN A 26 0.38 -5.68 -36.64
N ALA A 27 1.35 -4.98 -37.22
CA ALA A 27 2.02 -3.86 -36.62
C ALA A 27 0.93 -2.81 -36.35
N GLY A 28 0.45 -2.74 -35.11
CA GLY A 28 -0.55 -1.72 -34.75
C GLY A 28 -1.40 -1.96 -33.51
N ALA A 29 -1.35 -3.13 -32.86
CA ALA A 29 -2.05 -3.30 -31.57
C ALA A 29 -1.03 -3.69 -30.49
N THR A 30 -0.52 -2.69 -29.76
CA THR A 30 0.07 -2.95 -28.45
C THR A 30 -0.98 -3.63 -27.58
N PRO A 31 -0.69 -4.74 -26.88
CA PRO A 31 -1.63 -5.29 -25.91
C PRO A 31 -2.07 -4.17 -24.97
N PHE A 32 -3.37 -4.12 -24.63
CA PHE A 32 -3.88 -3.19 -23.62
C PHE A 32 -3.13 -3.49 -22.32
N GLN A 33 -2.17 -2.64 -21.98
CA GLN A 33 -1.39 -2.76 -20.77
C GLN A 33 -2.18 -2.09 -19.66
N LEU A 34 -2.77 -2.90 -18.78
CA LEU A 34 -3.43 -2.43 -17.57
C LEU A 34 -2.46 -1.54 -16.77
N GLY A 35 -2.99 -0.45 -16.26
CA GLY A 35 -2.24 0.42 -15.36
C GLY A 35 -1.86 -0.33 -14.08
N ALA A 36 -0.71 -0.01 -13.51
CA ALA A 36 -0.35 -0.42 -12.15
C ALA A 36 0.18 0.77 -11.37
N ILE A 37 -0.05 0.76 -10.06
CA ILE A 37 0.49 1.71 -9.09
C ILE A 37 0.98 0.91 -7.88
N ASP A 38 1.96 1.46 -7.18
CA ASP A 38 2.52 0.94 -5.93
C ASP A 38 2.74 2.15 -5.01
N VAL A 39 2.09 2.14 -3.86
CA VAL A 39 2.00 3.27 -2.94
C VAL A 39 2.27 2.78 -1.52
N GLU A 40 3.02 3.56 -0.76
CA GLU A 40 3.28 3.29 0.65
C GLU A 40 2.64 4.39 1.51
N GLY A 41 1.75 3.99 2.41
CA GLY A 41 1.09 4.88 3.36
C GLY A 41 1.83 4.97 4.70
N TYR A 42 1.87 6.17 5.26
CA TYR A 42 2.56 6.49 6.50
C TYR A 42 1.75 7.47 7.35
N VAL A 43 1.91 7.37 8.66
CA VAL A 43 1.43 8.36 9.64
C VAL A 43 2.54 8.66 10.64
N ASP A 44 2.66 9.93 11.03
CA ASP A 44 3.58 10.39 12.08
C ASP A 44 2.80 10.91 13.30
N PRO A 45 2.44 10.03 14.22
CA PRO A 45 1.75 10.42 15.45
C PRO A 45 2.70 10.92 16.54
N VAL A 46 4.02 10.78 16.36
CA VAL A 46 5.01 11.10 17.39
C VAL A 46 5.24 12.60 17.48
N ASN A 47 5.18 13.29 16.33
CA ASN A 47 5.33 14.73 16.26
C ASN A 47 4.00 15.49 16.41
N ALA A 48 2.88 14.78 16.63
CA ALA A 48 1.58 15.38 16.89
C ALA A 48 1.54 16.06 18.26
N THR A 49 0.82 17.17 18.36
CA THR A 49 0.44 17.79 19.63
C THR A 49 -0.67 16.95 20.26
N VAL A 50 -0.55 16.60 21.55
CA VAL A 50 -1.54 15.76 22.25
C VAL A 50 -2.05 16.46 23.50
N VAL A 51 -3.38 16.54 23.62
CA VAL A 51 -4.08 17.09 24.79
C VAL A 51 -5.00 16.02 25.36
N ASP A 52 -4.77 15.63 26.63
CA ASP A 52 -5.72 14.81 27.37
C ASP A 52 -6.94 15.65 27.75
N ASN A 53 -8.13 15.21 27.33
CA ASN A 53 -9.39 15.93 27.55
C ASN A 53 -9.97 15.68 28.96
N GLY A 54 -9.42 14.72 29.71
CA GLY A 54 -9.87 14.41 31.08
C GLY A 54 -11.19 13.64 31.16
N ASP A 55 -11.72 13.19 30.02
CA ASP A 55 -12.98 12.44 29.90
C ASP A 55 -12.79 11.01 29.36
N GLY A 56 -11.53 10.57 29.25
CA GLY A 56 -11.17 9.28 28.65
C GLY A 56 -10.80 9.37 27.17
N THR A 57 -10.74 10.57 26.60
CA THR A 57 -10.26 10.82 25.24
C THR A 57 -9.02 11.74 25.23
N SER A 58 -8.29 11.73 24.12
CA SER A 58 -7.20 12.66 23.84
C SER A 58 -7.45 13.31 22.48
N THR A 59 -7.15 14.59 22.38
CA THR A 59 -7.16 15.34 21.12
C THR A 59 -5.75 15.38 20.54
N PHE A 60 -5.62 14.97 19.28
CA PHE A 60 -4.40 15.04 18.50
C PHE A 60 -4.50 16.15 17.46
N SER A 61 -3.48 16.99 17.40
CA SER A 61 -3.29 18.03 16.38
C SER A 61 -1.95 17.85 15.68
N ASP A 62 -1.79 18.41 14.49
CA ASP A 62 -0.60 18.28 13.64
C ASP A 62 -0.28 16.83 13.21
N LEU A 63 -1.30 15.96 13.11
CA LEU A 63 -1.12 14.58 12.65
C LEU A 63 -0.80 14.54 11.16
N ALA A 64 0.45 14.21 10.82
CA ALA A 64 0.89 14.15 9.43
C ALA A 64 0.69 12.76 8.83
N TYR A 65 0.02 12.73 7.67
CA TYR A 65 -0.12 11.55 6.81
C TYR A 65 0.62 11.76 5.51
N ARG A 66 1.21 10.69 4.99
CA ARG A 66 1.95 10.70 3.72
C ARG A 66 1.75 9.40 2.96
N PHE A 67 1.64 9.50 1.64
CA PHE A 67 1.50 8.40 0.70
C PHE A 67 2.55 8.59 -0.38
N ASP A 68 3.60 7.78 -0.36
CA ASP A 68 4.69 7.86 -1.32
C ASP A 68 4.40 6.92 -2.50
N VAL A 69 4.48 7.44 -3.73
CA VAL A 69 4.28 6.63 -4.93
C VAL A 69 5.61 5.95 -5.27
N VAL A 70 5.71 4.66 -4.98
CA VAL A 70 6.92 3.87 -5.19
C VAL A 70 7.13 3.56 -6.66
N ALA A 71 6.08 3.12 -7.34
CA ALA A 71 6.13 2.77 -8.74
C ALA A 71 4.80 3.02 -9.45
N THR A 72 4.89 3.29 -10.75
CA THR A 72 3.74 3.41 -11.65
C THR A 72 4.05 2.68 -12.94
N ASN A 73 3.01 2.21 -13.62
CA ASN A 73 3.12 1.66 -14.96
C ASN A 73 1.88 2.05 -15.76
N ASN A 74 2.05 2.93 -16.75
CA ASN A 74 0.95 3.42 -17.58
C ASN A 74 -0.25 3.94 -16.76
N SER A 75 0.00 4.43 -15.55
CA SER A 75 -0.98 4.93 -14.60
C SER A 75 -0.36 6.05 -13.77
N ARG A 76 -1.19 6.90 -13.19
CA ARG A 76 -0.78 7.96 -12.26
C ARG A 76 -1.78 8.05 -11.12
N VAL A 77 -1.31 8.18 -9.89
CA VAL A 77 -2.17 8.24 -8.72
C VAL A 77 -2.92 9.57 -8.72
N HIS A 78 -4.23 9.51 -8.52
CA HIS A 78 -5.11 10.68 -8.51
C HIS A 78 -6.17 10.62 -7.42
N PHE A 79 -6.16 9.57 -6.60
CA PHE A 79 -7.10 9.36 -5.53
C PHE A 79 -6.42 8.60 -4.39
N VAL A 80 -6.69 9.02 -3.16
CA VAL A 80 -6.29 8.32 -1.94
C VAL A 80 -7.46 8.38 -0.97
N GLN A 81 -7.76 7.28 -0.30
CA GLN A 81 -8.72 7.23 0.79
C GLN A 81 -8.11 6.50 1.97
N ILE A 82 -8.38 7.00 3.18
CA ILE A 82 -7.96 6.40 4.44
C ILE A 82 -9.19 6.20 5.34
N GLY A 83 -9.23 5.07 6.05
CA GLY A 83 -10.29 4.71 6.97
C GLY A 83 -9.90 4.95 8.44
N PHE A 84 -10.83 5.47 9.23
CA PHE A 84 -10.70 5.65 10.67
C PHE A 84 -11.87 4.96 11.37
N GLU A 85 -11.59 4.05 12.30
CA GLU A 85 -12.64 3.34 13.05
C GLU A 85 -13.48 4.31 13.89
N THR A 86 -14.80 4.23 13.75
CA THR A 86 -15.77 5.17 14.36
C THR A 86 -15.89 5.03 15.89
N ASP A 87 -15.51 3.90 16.45
CA ASP A 87 -15.49 3.66 17.89
C ASP A 87 -14.15 4.07 18.55
N VAL A 88 -13.11 4.32 17.74
CA VAL A 88 -11.79 4.76 18.21
C VAL A 88 -11.58 6.25 17.94
N PHE A 89 -11.92 6.69 16.73
CA PHE A 89 -11.70 8.05 16.24
C PHE A 89 -13.02 8.80 16.12
N ASP A 90 -13.06 9.98 16.71
CA ASP A 90 -14.11 10.96 16.48
C ASP A 90 -13.57 12.09 15.57
N LEU A 91 -14.13 12.12 14.36
CA LEU A 91 -13.84 13.09 13.32
C LEU A 91 -14.98 14.10 13.15
N SER A 92 -15.72 14.43 14.21
CA SER A 92 -16.80 15.42 14.14
C SER A 92 -16.30 16.87 14.09
N GLY A 93 -15.09 17.14 14.58
CA GLY A 93 -14.51 18.47 14.73
C GLY A 93 -13.16 18.69 14.04
N TYR A 94 -12.64 17.71 13.31
CA TYR A 94 -11.32 17.82 12.72
C TYR A 94 -11.21 18.95 11.70
N SER A 95 -10.01 19.46 11.54
CA SER A 95 -9.64 20.26 10.38
C SER A 95 -8.54 19.57 9.59
N LEU A 96 -8.50 19.86 8.29
CA LEU A 96 -7.61 19.18 7.35
C LEU A 96 -6.90 20.19 6.47
N THR A 97 -5.60 19.97 6.27
CA THR A 97 -4.81 20.73 5.29
C THR A 97 -4.03 19.77 4.40
N SER A 98 -4.29 19.80 3.08
CA SER A 98 -3.42 19.13 2.12
C SER A 98 -2.12 19.92 1.96
N THR A 99 -0.98 19.25 2.07
CA THR A 99 0.33 19.89 2.11
C THR A 99 1.16 19.64 0.86
N ASP A 100 1.00 18.48 0.21
CA ASP A 100 1.80 18.12 -0.96
C ASP A 100 1.11 17.02 -1.77
N PRO A 101 0.61 17.27 -2.99
CA PRO A 101 0.36 18.58 -3.57
C PRO A 101 -0.88 19.26 -2.94
N ALA A 102 -0.79 20.57 -2.70
CA ALA A 102 -1.85 21.33 -2.04
C ALA A 102 -3.12 21.58 -2.88
N ASP A 103 -3.13 21.15 -4.15
CA ASP A 103 -4.26 21.31 -5.07
C ASP A 103 -5.25 20.12 -5.03
N TRP A 104 -4.96 19.10 -4.22
CA TRP A 104 -5.87 17.99 -3.99
C TRP A 104 -7.04 18.41 -3.10
N MET A 105 -8.22 17.93 -3.47
CA MET A 105 -9.45 18.26 -2.77
C MET A 105 -9.88 17.08 -1.89
N GLN A 106 -10.25 17.39 -0.66
CA GLN A 106 -10.95 16.45 0.18
C GLN A 106 -12.40 16.29 -0.32
N LEU A 107 -12.84 15.05 -0.49
CA LEU A 107 -14.24 14.72 -0.65
C LEU A 107 -14.94 14.73 0.72
N PRO A 108 -16.27 14.92 0.77
CA PRO A 108 -17.00 14.85 2.03
C PRO A 108 -16.69 13.54 2.76
N ASP A 109 -16.41 13.61 4.07
CA ASP A 109 -16.30 12.42 4.91
C ASP A 109 -17.59 11.59 4.79
N SER A 110 -17.41 10.28 4.66
CA SER A 110 -18.50 9.31 4.67
C SER A 110 -18.23 8.25 5.73
N ALA A 111 -19.11 8.16 6.71
CA ALA A 111 -19.19 7.01 7.58
C ALA A 111 -19.84 5.83 6.81
N VAL A 112 -19.08 4.77 6.56
CA VAL A 112 -19.55 3.54 5.89
C VAL A 112 -19.19 2.36 6.77
N GLY A 113 -20.21 1.66 7.26
CA GLY A 113 -20.00 0.62 8.27
C GLY A 113 -19.41 1.25 9.53
N ASP A 114 -18.30 0.69 9.99
CA ASP A 114 -17.63 1.09 11.24
C ASP A 114 -16.48 2.08 11.00
N PHE A 115 -16.34 2.66 9.80
CA PHE A 115 -15.26 3.59 9.44
C PHE A 115 -15.76 4.96 8.98
N HIS A 116 -15.14 6.03 9.48
CA HIS A 116 -15.03 7.31 8.78
C HIS A 116 -14.03 7.18 7.62
N ASN A 117 -14.33 7.78 6.48
CA ASN A 117 -13.49 7.68 5.30
C ASN A 117 -13.13 9.06 4.79
N LEU A 118 -11.85 9.41 4.94
CA LEU A 118 -11.31 10.64 4.36
C LEU A 118 -10.75 10.30 2.99
N ALA A 119 -11.43 10.78 1.95
CA ALA A 119 -11.04 10.58 0.56
C ALA A 119 -10.54 11.89 -0.06
N PHE A 120 -9.53 11.77 -0.89
CA PHE A 120 -8.86 12.88 -1.58
C PHE A 120 -8.78 12.56 -3.05
N ILE A 121 -8.96 13.60 -3.87
CA ILE A 121 -8.88 13.46 -5.31
C ILE A 121 -8.10 14.62 -5.91
N ALA A 122 -7.24 14.31 -6.89
CA ALA A 122 -6.75 15.32 -7.81
C ALA A 122 -7.96 15.83 -8.60
N GLY A 123 -8.31 17.11 -8.42
CA GLY A 123 -9.39 17.73 -9.18
C GLY A 123 -9.17 17.62 -10.69
N PHE A 124 -10.11 18.10 -11.50
CA PHE A 124 -10.05 17.96 -12.97
C PHE A 124 -8.75 18.54 -13.61
N PHE A 125 -8.09 19.47 -12.94
CA PHE A 125 -6.80 20.05 -13.31
C PHE A 125 -5.73 19.85 -12.22
N GLY A 126 -5.97 18.93 -11.29
CA GLY A 126 -5.09 18.66 -10.16
C GLY A 126 -3.84 17.87 -10.56
N THR A 127 -2.85 17.93 -9.71
CA THR A 127 -1.56 17.26 -9.89
C THR A 127 -1.74 15.74 -9.82
N LEU A 128 -1.40 15.05 -10.91
CA LEU A 128 -1.34 13.58 -10.95
C LEU A 128 0.06 13.13 -10.51
N LEU A 129 0.12 12.13 -9.65
CA LEU A 129 1.38 11.67 -9.04
C LEU A 129 1.97 10.48 -9.81
N ASP A 130 3.26 10.54 -10.06
CA ASP A 130 4.07 9.51 -10.70
C ASP A 130 5.04 8.87 -9.70
N ALA A 131 5.79 7.86 -10.13
CA ALA A 131 6.82 7.24 -9.30
C ALA A 131 7.82 8.28 -8.78
N GLY A 132 7.99 8.33 -7.46
CA GLY A 132 8.84 9.30 -6.75
C GLY A 132 8.10 10.54 -6.23
N ASP A 133 6.85 10.76 -6.65
CA ASP A 133 5.99 11.80 -6.07
C ASP A 133 5.29 11.29 -4.80
N ARG A 134 4.59 12.18 -4.09
CA ARG A 134 3.84 11.83 -2.89
C ARG A 134 2.57 12.66 -2.73
N PHE A 135 1.63 12.12 -1.96
CA PHE A 135 0.51 12.85 -1.40
C PHE A 135 0.68 12.99 0.11
N ALA A 136 0.42 14.16 0.69
CA ALA A 136 0.50 14.42 2.12
C ALA A 136 -0.57 15.41 2.58
N PHE A 137 -1.01 15.21 3.82
CA PHE A 137 -1.94 16.10 4.51
C PHE A 137 -1.69 16.08 6.02
N THR A 138 -2.16 17.11 6.70
CA THR A 138 -2.23 17.17 8.16
C THR A 138 -3.67 17.14 8.62
N LEU A 139 -3.89 16.45 9.74
CA LEU A 139 -5.13 16.47 10.49
C LEU A 139 -4.93 17.16 11.82
N ASP A 140 -5.88 18.02 12.15
CA ASP A 140 -5.95 18.72 13.42
C ASP A 140 -7.26 18.38 14.13
N ASP A 141 -7.26 18.46 15.46
CA ASP A 141 -8.44 18.27 16.32
C ASP A 141 -9.10 16.89 16.16
N VAL A 142 -8.28 15.85 15.97
CA VAL A 142 -8.73 14.45 15.92
C VAL A 142 -8.88 13.93 17.34
N ILE A 143 -10.08 13.51 17.73
CA ILE A 143 -10.32 12.96 19.06
C ILE A 143 -10.16 11.44 19.00
N VAL A 144 -9.44 10.89 19.98
CA VAL A 144 -9.10 9.47 20.07
C VAL A 144 -9.43 8.93 21.44
N GLN A 145 -10.05 7.75 21.51
CA GLN A 145 -10.31 7.05 22.77
C GLN A 145 -9.01 6.62 23.46
N ASN A 146 -8.80 7.00 24.72
CA ASN A 146 -7.56 6.68 25.44
C ASN A 146 -7.36 5.17 25.64
N ALA A 147 -8.44 4.40 25.71
CA ALA A 147 -8.37 2.94 25.77
C ALA A 147 -7.61 2.34 24.57
N ALA A 148 -7.77 2.93 23.38
CA ALA A 148 -7.07 2.50 22.16
C ALA A 148 -5.58 2.88 22.14
N LEU A 149 -5.16 3.87 22.92
CA LEU A 149 -3.75 4.28 23.03
C LEU A 149 -2.93 3.35 23.93
N GLY A 150 -3.58 2.72 24.91
CA GLY A 150 -2.91 1.98 25.98
C GLY A 150 -3.04 0.46 25.92
N ASP A 151 -4.03 -0.07 25.20
CA ASP A 151 -4.31 -1.50 25.19
C ASP A 151 -4.54 -2.05 23.76
N PRO A 152 -3.62 -2.88 23.24
CA PRO A 152 -3.75 -3.50 21.92
C PRO A 152 -4.92 -4.49 21.82
N ALA A 153 -5.58 -4.85 22.93
CA ALA A 153 -6.74 -5.74 22.92
C ALA A 153 -8.04 -5.09 22.41
N PHE A 154 -8.10 -3.76 22.31
CA PHE A 154 -9.23 -3.05 21.69
C PHE A 154 -9.14 -3.00 20.16
N TRP A 155 -8.13 -3.66 19.57
CA TRP A 155 -7.84 -3.59 18.14
C TRP A 155 -7.89 -5.00 17.53
N ASN A 156 -8.90 -5.28 16.70
CA ASN A 156 -9.00 -6.56 15.98
C ASN A 156 -8.00 -6.72 14.82
N GLU A 157 -7.51 -5.64 14.20
CA GLU A 157 -6.54 -5.62 13.10
C GLU A 157 -5.16 -4.98 13.40
N GLY A 158 -4.82 -4.57 14.64
CA GLY A 158 -3.42 -4.29 15.04
C GLY A 158 -3.14 -3.09 15.95
N GLN A 159 -2.49 -2.05 15.40
CA GLN A 159 -2.03 -0.85 16.14
C GLN A 159 -2.89 0.36 15.79
N ILE A 160 -3.11 1.30 16.73
CA ILE A 160 -3.98 2.47 16.52
C ILE A 160 -3.66 3.29 15.25
N TRP A 161 -2.38 3.36 14.90
CA TRP A 161 -1.89 4.10 13.73
C TRP A 161 -1.71 3.22 12.48
N ALA A 162 -2.34 2.05 12.46
CA ALA A 162 -2.32 1.09 11.36
C ALA A 162 -3.55 1.21 10.44
N GLN A 163 -3.98 2.44 10.17
CA GLN A 163 -5.22 2.70 9.44
C GLN A 163 -5.20 2.11 8.04
N PRO A 164 -6.30 1.48 7.60
CA PRO A 164 -6.42 0.97 6.25
C PRO A 164 -6.52 2.13 5.26
N TRP A 165 -5.91 1.96 4.09
CA TRP A 165 -6.00 2.94 3.01
C TRP A 165 -6.07 2.26 1.65
N VAL A 166 -6.57 3.01 0.67
CA VAL A 166 -6.60 2.63 -0.74
C VAL A 166 -6.20 3.82 -1.60
N ALA A 167 -5.36 3.59 -2.60
CA ALA A 167 -5.03 4.53 -3.64
C ALA A 167 -5.60 4.05 -4.98
N ALA A 168 -6.01 4.99 -5.83
CA ALA A 168 -6.43 4.69 -7.19
C ALA A 168 -5.67 5.55 -8.20
N GLY A 169 -5.27 4.88 -9.27
CA GLY A 169 -4.55 5.44 -10.39
C GLY A 169 -5.43 5.57 -11.61
N THR A 170 -4.96 6.35 -12.59
CA THR A 170 -5.57 6.35 -13.93
C THR A 170 -5.57 4.94 -14.51
N HIS A 171 -6.48 4.66 -15.46
CA HIS A 171 -6.59 3.32 -16.06
C HIS A 171 -6.94 2.17 -15.08
N PHE A 172 -7.72 2.46 -14.04
CA PHE A 172 -8.24 1.45 -13.08
C PHE A 172 -7.15 0.69 -12.32
N ALA A 173 -6.02 1.35 -12.05
CA ALA A 173 -5.00 0.82 -11.15
C ALA A 173 -5.43 1.06 -9.70
N PHE A 174 -5.24 0.09 -8.83
CA PHE A 174 -5.54 0.19 -7.40
C PHE A 174 -4.40 -0.40 -6.60
N ASP A 175 -4.15 0.20 -5.45
CA ASP A 175 -3.27 -0.33 -4.43
C ASP A 175 -3.80 0.04 -3.05
N GLY A 176 -3.39 -0.67 -2.01
CA GLY A 176 -3.90 -0.46 -0.67
C GLY A 176 -3.05 -1.17 0.38
N GLY A 177 -3.16 -0.69 1.60
CA GLY A 177 -2.35 -1.19 2.69
C GLY A 177 -2.76 -0.61 4.03
N SER A 178 -1.80 -0.60 4.95
CA SER A 178 -1.91 0.03 6.26
C SER A 178 -0.87 1.14 6.38
N THR A 179 -1.15 2.18 7.15
CA THR A 179 -0.19 3.25 7.46
C THR A 179 0.86 2.84 8.49
N ALA A 180 0.70 1.67 9.12
CA ALA A 180 1.71 1.16 10.04
C ALA A 180 2.87 0.53 9.25
N PRO A 181 4.13 0.84 9.59
CA PRO A 181 5.28 0.13 9.06
C PRO A 181 5.31 -1.29 9.66
N VAL A 182 4.62 -2.22 9.02
CA VAL A 182 4.72 -3.64 9.38
C VAL A 182 5.95 -4.20 8.66
N PRO A 183 6.93 -4.77 9.38
CA PRO A 183 8.04 -5.45 8.73
C PRO A 183 7.50 -6.49 7.76
N GLU A 184 7.87 -6.37 6.48
CA GLU A 184 7.45 -7.33 5.48
C GLU A 184 7.77 -8.76 5.96
N PRO A 185 6.93 -9.76 5.64
CA PRO A 185 7.18 -11.14 6.05
C PRO A 185 8.60 -11.65 5.69
N GLY A 186 9.17 -11.16 4.59
CA GLY A 186 10.54 -11.45 4.17
C GLY A 186 11.60 -10.92 5.14
N THR A 187 11.39 -9.75 5.73
CA THR A 187 12.31 -9.14 6.71
C THR A 187 12.32 -9.93 8.01
N MET A 188 11.16 -10.42 8.46
CA MET A 188 11.06 -11.28 9.64
C MET A 188 11.73 -12.64 9.41
N LEU A 189 11.58 -13.21 8.20
CA LEU A 189 12.24 -14.44 7.81
C LEU A 189 13.76 -14.27 7.68
N LEU A 190 14.22 -13.15 7.12
CA LEU A 190 15.64 -12.82 7.02
C LEU A 190 16.27 -12.61 8.40
N LEU A 191 15.60 -11.86 9.27
CA LEU A 191 16.02 -11.67 10.67
C LEU A 191 16.10 -13.01 11.40
N GLY A 192 15.06 -13.85 11.28
CA GLY A 192 15.00 -15.17 11.90
C GLY A 192 16.11 -16.10 11.41
N SER A 193 16.36 -16.14 10.09
CA SER A 193 17.43 -16.95 9.50
C SER A 193 18.83 -16.42 9.88
N GLY A 194 19.02 -15.10 9.96
CA GLY A 194 20.26 -14.49 10.44
C GLY A 194 20.58 -14.85 11.89
N LEU A 195 19.58 -14.74 12.78
CA LEU A 195 19.72 -15.12 14.20
C LEU A 195 20.03 -16.63 14.35
N LEU A 196 19.36 -17.49 13.59
CA LEU A 196 19.62 -18.93 13.58
C LEU A 196 21.06 -19.24 13.13
N GLY A 197 21.53 -18.56 12.07
CA GLY A 197 22.90 -18.68 11.58
C GLY A 197 23.94 -18.31 12.64
N MET A 198 23.72 -17.21 13.37
CA MET A 198 24.59 -16.79 14.46
C MET A 198 24.60 -17.77 15.64
N ALA A 199 23.45 -18.30 16.04
CA ALA A 199 23.34 -19.28 17.12
C ALA A 199 24.10 -20.58 16.80
N LEU A 200 23.97 -21.07 15.57
CA LEU A 200 24.70 -22.25 15.09
C LEU A 200 26.21 -21.98 15.01
N TRP A 201 26.61 -20.78 14.60
CA TRP A 201 28.01 -20.41 14.54
C TRP A 201 28.64 -20.28 15.94
N GLY A 202 27.94 -19.66 16.90
CA GLY A 202 28.39 -19.52 18.28
C GLY A 202 28.62 -20.87 18.97
N ARG A 203 27.73 -21.86 18.74
CA ARG A 203 27.88 -23.23 19.26
C ARG A 203 29.15 -23.94 18.77
N ARG A 204 29.62 -23.64 17.55
CA ARG A 204 30.84 -24.26 17.01
C ARG A 204 32.12 -23.68 17.63
N ARG A 205 32.05 -22.49 18.26
CA ARG A 205 33.19 -21.79 18.85
C ARG A 205 33.21 -21.82 20.37
N ALA A 206 32.18 -22.37 21.02
CA ALA A 206 32.19 -22.59 22.45
C ALA A 206 33.37 -23.53 22.79
N PRO A 207 34.35 -23.09 23.61
CA PRO A 207 35.41 -23.96 24.06
C PRO A 207 34.77 -25.10 24.85
N ARG A 208 35.14 -26.34 24.52
CA ARG A 208 34.81 -27.50 25.35
C ARG A 208 35.49 -27.27 26.70
N ALA A 209 34.70 -26.93 27.72
CA ALA A 209 35.11 -27.06 29.11
C ALA A 209 35.27 -28.55 29.46
#